data_AF-A0A7Y2ZFT5-F1
#
_entry.id   AF-A0A7Y2ZFT5-F1
#
_cell.length_a   1.000
_cell.length_b   1.000
_cell.length_c   1.000
_cell.angle_alpha   90.00
_cell.angle_beta   90.00
_cell.angle_gamma   90.00
#
_symmetry.space_group_name_H-M   'P 1'
#
loop_
_entity.id
_entity.type
_entity.pdbx_description
1 polymer ?
#
loop_
_entity_poly.entity_id
_entity_poly.type
_entity_poly.pdbx_seq_one_letter_code
_entity_poly.pdbx_strand_id
1 'polypeptide(L)'
;MARLDQFIDVLHRRNADALQALPGQPITLLSGGQGKPLTARPVEGPQIRALVGEIAEPSQAGRIAEGMAAGFAYQAPSGRVQVDLHEDGGEPSLTIRPVADHEAGNAASERGHGATPAQAAAGETDSRLDGLLRTLVESGASDLHLRVGQPPILRKDGTLVRLEEPPLAAEALAAMHRSIMSDSDRERFQETGDADYAYEIEGVARFRANAAVDRNGPIGVFRVIPSEIPTCEQMGIAPELQKLCFLHKGLVVVTGPTGTRKSTTLAAMVDLMNREREDHILTIEDPIEFVHESRGCLVTHRQVGLHTRSFKAGLRAALR
;
A
#
# COMPACT_ATOMS: atom_id res chain seq x y z
N MET A 1 10.98 4.69 -19.78
CA MET A 1 11.60 3.60 -19.02
C MET A 1 13.06 3.92 -18.88
N ALA A 2 13.57 3.85 -17.65
CA ALA A 2 14.97 4.10 -17.39
C ALA A 2 15.81 2.93 -17.91
N ARG A 3 17.06 3.19 -18.29
CA ARG A 3 17.94 2.14 -18.82
C ARG A 3 18.29 1.07 -17.80
N LEU A 4 18.15 1.35 -16.51
CA LEU A 4 18.35 0.37 -15.43
C LEU A 4 17.19 -0.63 -15.29
N ASP A 5 15.97 -0.27 -15.70
CA ASP A 5 14.78 -1.12 -15.54
C ASP A 5 14.97 -2.49 -16.20
N GLN A 6 15.54 -2.54 -17.40
CA GLN A 6 15.78 -3.81 -18.12
C GLN A 6 16.73 -4.76 -17.38
N PHE A 7 17.66 -4.23 -16.57
CA PHE A 7 18.61 -5.03 -15.80
C PHE A 7 17.96 -5.46 -14.47
N ILE A 8 17.20 -4.58 -13.84
CA ILE A 8 16.43 -4.88 -12.61
C ILE A 8 15.37 -5.96 -12.90
N ASP A 9 14.75 -5.92 -14.07
CA ASP A 9 13.84 -6.99 -14.50
C ASP A 9 14.55 -8.35 -14.58
N VAL A 10 15.83 -8.39 -14.95
CA VAL A 10 16.61 -9.64 -14.98
C VAL A 10 17.01 -10.07 -13.57
N LEU A 11 17.31 -9.12 -12.68
CA LEU A 11 17.58 -9.35 -11.26
C LEU A 11 16.42 -10.09 -10.58
N HIS A 12 15.19 -9.59 -10.71
CA HIS A 12 14.02 -10.23 -10.12
C HIS A 12 13.61 -11.52 -10.82
N ARG A 13 13.61 -11.55 -12.16
CA ARG A 13 13.26 -12.78 -12.91
C ARG A 13 14.17 -13.97 -12.61
N ARG A 14 15.43 -13.71 -12.22
CA ARG A 14 16.40 -14.76 -11.87
C ARG A 14 16.58 -14.95 -10.37
N ASN A 15 15.84 -14.21 -9.55
CA ASN A 15 15.97 -14.22 -8.09
C ASN A 15 17.44 -14.08 -7.63
N ALA A 16 18.15 -13.15 -8.26
CA ALA A 16 19.59 -12.95 -8.07
C ALA A 16 19.87 -11.98 -6.92
N ASP A 17 21.05 -12.10 -6.29
CA ASP A 17 21.40 -11.38 -5.07
C ASP A 17 21.67 -9.89 -5.33
N ALA A 18 22.28 -9.55 -6.46
CA ALA A 18 22.59 -8.17 -6.82
C ALA A 18 22.88 -7.98 -8.31
N LEU A 19 22.80 -6.74 -8.78
CA LEU A 19 23.48 -6.24 -9.97
C LEU A 19 24.68 -5.41 -9.53
N GLN A 20 25.79 -5.52 -10.24
CA GLN A 20 26.98 -4.73 -10.03
C GLN A 20 27.43 -4.09 -11.34
N ALA A 21 27.82 -2.82 -11.28
CA ALA A 21 28.53 -2.14 -12.36
C ALA A 21 29.80 -1.49 -11.80
N LEU A 22 30.93 -1.87 -12.38
CA LEU A 22 32.26 -1.33 -12.07
C LEU A 22 32.82 -0.66 -13.33
N PRO A 23 33.60 0.43 -13.21
CA PRO A 23 34.20 1.10 -14.36
C PRO A 23 35.10 0.13 -15.15
N GLY A 24 34.98 0.15 -16.47
CA GLY A 24 35.76 -0.72 -17.34
C GLY A 24 35.34 -2.20 -17.31
N GLN A 25 34.23 -2.54 -16.65
CA GLN A 25 33.68 -3.90 -16.62
C GLN A 25 32.23 -3.98 -17.14
N PRO A 26 31.77 -5.13 -17.65
CA PRO A 26 30.36 -5.33 -17.95
C PRO A 26 29.46 -5.24 -16.71
N ILE A 27 28.21 -4.80 -16.89
CA ILE A 27 27.20 -4.91 -15.83
C ILE A 27 26.99 -6.39 -15.55
N THR A 28 27.13 -6.79 -14.30
CA THR A 28 27.19 -8.19 -13.88
C THR A 28 26.07 -8.50 -12.91
N LEU A 29 25.39 -9.64 -13.13
CA LEU A 29 24.41 -10.20 -12.20
C LEU A 29 25.11 -11.15 -11.23
N LEU A 30 24.93 -10.96 -9.93
CA LEU A 30 25.51 -11.77 -8.87
C LEU A 30 24.47 -12.76 -8.33
N SER A 31 24.81 -14.04 -8.26
CA SER A 31 23.95 -15.09 -7.68
C SER A 31 24.80 -16.17 -7.03
N GLY A 32 24.62 -16.41 -5.73
CA GLY A 32 25.34 -17.44 -4.97
C GLY A 32 26.87 -17.29 -5.00
N GLY A 33 27.37 -16.04 -5.06
CA GLY A 33 28.79 -15.74 -5.17
C GLY A 33 29.40 -15.88 -6.57
N GLN A 34 28.61 -16.20 -7.60
CA GLN A 34 29.05 -16.21 -9.00
C GLN A 34 28.52 -14.99 -9.76
N GLY A 35 29.36 -14.38 -10.59
CA GLY A 35 29.00 -13.24 -11.44
C GLY A 35 28.78 -13.65 -12.90
N LYS A 36 27.64 -13.23 -13.48
CA LYS A 36 27.31 -13.42 -14.90
C LYS A 36 27.14 -12.06 -15.60
N PRO A 37 27.93 -11.73 -16.64
CA PRO A 37 27.80 -10.47 -17.35
C PRO A 37 26.46 -10.40 -18.09
N LEU A 38 25.79 -9.26 -18.00
CA LEU A 38 24.54 -8.92 -18.69
C LEU A 38 24.77 -8.03 -19.91
N THR A 39 25.87 -7.27 -19.94
CA THR A 39 26.28 -6.49 -21.11
C THR A 39 27.48 -7.14 -21.79
N ALA A 40 27.57 -7.00 -23.12
CA ALA A 40 28.74 -7.46 -23.89
C ALA A 40 29.90 -6.47 -23.84
N ARG A 41 29.60 -5.18 -23.63
CA ARG A 41 30.58 -4.10 -23.54
C ARG A 41 30.73 -3.64 -22.08
N PRO A 42 31.96 -3.25 -21.67
CA PRO A 42 32.19 -2.53 -20.44
C PRO A 42 31.36 -1.24 -20.32
N VAL A 43 31.08 -0.85 -19.09
CA VAL A 43 30.52 0.47 -18.77
C VAL A 43 31.57 1.35 -18.11
N GLU A 44 31.63 2.61 -18.52
CA GLU A 44 32.57 3.59 -17.98
C GLU A 44 31.95 4.39 -16.83
N GLY A 45 32.79 4.99 -15.97
CA GLY A 45 32.32 5.72 -14.79
C GLY A 45 31.22 6.76 -15.06
N PRO A 46 31.37 7.65 -16.06
CA PRO A 46 30.32 8.61 -16.42
C PRO A 46 29.01 7.95 -16.87
N GLN A 47 29.08 6.77 -17.49
CA GLN A 47 27.89 6.02 -17.89
C GLN A 47 27.18 5.43 -16.67
N ILE A 48 27.93 4.94 -15.67
CA ILE A 48 27.36 4.46 -14.40
C ILE A 48 26.60 5.60 -13.70
N ARG A 49 27.19 6.79 -13.58
CA ARG A 49 26.51 7.97 -12.99
C ARG A 49 25.28 8.37 -13.79
N ALA A 50 25.34 8.36 -15.12
CA ALA A 50 24.19 8.65 -15.96
C ALA A 50 23.05 7.64 -15.77
N LEU A 51 23.37 6.34 -15.67
CA LEU A 51 22.39 5.29 -15.40
C LEU A 51 21.69 5.48 -14.05
N VAL A 52 22.45 5.78 -12.98
CA VAL A 52 21.88 6.02 -11.65
C VAL A 52 21.09 7.35 -11.63
N GLY A 53 21.59 8.38 -12.31
CA GLY A 53 20.93 9.70 -12.39
C GLY A 53 19.57 9.67 -13.10
N GLU A 54 19.33 8.71 -14.00
CA GLU A 54 18.01 8.54 -14.65
C GLU A 54 16.91 8.10 -13.68
N ILE A 55 17.27 7.41 -12.60
CA ILE A 55 16.33 6.85 -11.62
C ILE A 55 16.39 7.57 -10.26
N ALA A 56 17.33 8.49 -10.09
CA ALA A 56 17.50 9.29 -8.89
C ALA A 56 16.52 10.47 -8.87
N GLU A 57 16.13 10.89 -7.67
CA GLU A 57 15.33 12.11 -7.48
C GLU A 57 16.08 13.35 -8.04
N PRO A 58 15.39 14.39 -8.53
CA PRO A 58 16.03 15.58 -9.11
C PRO A 58 17.07 16.25 -8.21
N SER A 59 16.87 16.19 -6.89
CA SER A 59 17.80 16.73 -5.87
C SER A 59 19.08 15.90 -5.71
N GLN A 60 19.06 14.61 -6.07
CA GLN A 60 20.20 13.70 -6.02
C GLN A 60 20.92 13.63 -7.37
N ALA A 61 20.18 13.73 -8.49
CA ALA A 61 20.73 13.64 -9.84
C ALA A 61 21.87 14.63 -10.10
N GLY A 62 21.74 15.89 -9.64
CA GLY A 62 22.80 16.90 -9.74
C GLY A 62 24.07 16.52 -8.96
N ARG A 63 23.90 15.98 -7.75
CA ARG A 63 25.01 15.56 -6.87
C ARG A 63 25.72 14.31 -7.41
N ILE A 64 24.96 13.38 -7.99
CA ILE A 64 25.50 12.19 -8.65
C ILE A 64 26.31 12.61 -9.88
N ALA A 65 25.84 13.58 -10.67
CA ALA A 65 26.59 14.12 -11.80
C ALA A 65 27.91 14.77 -11.35
N GLU A 66 27.93 15.41 -10.18
CA GLU A 66 29.12 15.99 -9.54
C GLU A 66 30.04 14.94 -8.89
N GLY A 67 29.67 13.66 -8.91
CA GLY A 67 30.48 12.57 -8.36
C GLY A 67 30.37 12.37 -6.86
N MET A 68 29.20 12.66 -6.31
CA MET A 68 28.86 12.27 -4.94
C MET A 68 28.24 10.87 -4.91
N ALA A 69 28.62 10.09 -3.90
CA ALA A 69 27.98 8.83 -3.58
C ALA A 69 26.48 9.04 -3.26
N ALA A 70 25.67 8.04 -3.57
CA ALA A 70 24.23 8.07 -3.36
C ALA A 70 23.70 6.69 -2.99
N GLY A 71 22.80 6.63 -2.02
CA GLY A 71 22.07 5.42 -1.66
C GLY A 71 20.59 5.74 -1.61
N PHE A 72 19.76 5.02 -2.36
CA PHE A 72 18.31 5.22 -2.37
C PHE A 72 17.56 3.97 -2.81
N ALA A 73 16.32 3.84 -2.35
CA ALA A 73 15.42 2.82 -2.86
C ALA A 73 14.80 3.29 -4.19
N TYR A 74 14.70 2.39 -5.16
CA TYR A 74 14.07 2.64 -6.45
C TYR A 74 12.98 1.59 -6.71
N GLN A 75 11.80 2.07 -7.11
CA GLN A 75 10.68 1.21 -7.49
C GLN A 75 10.69 0.98 -9.00
N ALA A 76 11.27 -0.14 -9.45
CA ALA A 76 11.20 -0.54 -10.85
C ALA A 76 9.85 -1.22 -11.15
N PRO A 77 9.43 -1.29 -12.43
CA PRO A 77 8.21 -2.01 -12.80
C PRO A 77 8.16 -3.48 -12.36
N SER A 78 9.32 -4.12 -12.22
CA SER A 78 9.46 -5.53 -11.78
C SER A 78 9.61 -5.71 -10.28
N GLY A 79 9.69 -4.64 -9.48
CA GLY A 79 9.80 -4.70 -8.02
C GLY A 79 10.77 -3.67 -7.44
N ARG A 80 10.89 -3.67 -6.11
CA ARG A 80 11.71 -2.70 -5.37
C ARG A 80 13.17 -3.15 -5.24
N VAL A 81 14.07 -2.20 -5.41
CA VAL A 81 15.52 -2.41 -5.22
C VAL A 81 16.14 -1.31 -4.37
N GLN A 82 17.22 -1.66 -3.68
CA GLN A 82 18.14 -0.71 -3.04
C GLN A 82 19.27 -0.43 -4.03
N VAL A 83 19.48 0.85 -4.34
CA VAL A 83 20.50 1.35 -5.27
C VAL A 83 21.59 2.03 -4.45
N ASP A 84 22.80 1.51 -4.51
CA ASP A 84 23.96 2.05 -3.80
C ASP A 84 25.07 2.38 -4.81
N LEU A 85 25.31 3.67 -5.00
CA LEU A 85 26.41 4.25 -5.76
C LEU A 85 27.51 4.71 -4.79
N HIS A 86 28.65 4.05 -4.84
CA HIS A 86 29.86 4.44 -4.12
C HIS A 86 30.80 5.20 -5.06
N GLU A 87 31.56 6.14 -4.49
CA GLU A 87 32.54 6.94 -5.20
C GLU A 87 33.88 6.78 -4.47
N ASP A 88 34.90 6.26 -5.16
CA ASP A 88 36.26 6.15 -4.62
C ASP A 88 37.25 6.75 -5.63
N GLY A 89 38.01 7.76 -5.21
CA GLY A 89 38.99 8.43 -6.09
C GLY A 89 38.44 9.02 -7.40
N GLY A 90 37.12 9.22 -7.52
CA GLY A 90 36.44 9.67 -8.75
C GLY A 90 35.96 8.52 -9.65
N GLU A 91 36.12 7.28 -9.23
CA GLU A 91 35.60 6.08 -9.90
C GLU A 91 34.30 5.60 -9.23
N PRO A 92 33.16 5.63 -9.93
CA PRO A 92 31.88 5.20 -9.38
C PRO A 92 31.72 3.69 -9.45
N SER A 93 31.26 3.06 -8.37
CA SER A 93 30.80 1.67 -8.36
C SER A 93 29.34 1.60 -7.94
N LEU A 94 28.54 0.85 -8.69
CA LEU A 94 27.11 0.70 -8.47
C LEU A 94 26.80 -0.73 -8.03
N THR A 95 26.02 -0.85 -6.96
CA THR A 95 25.38 -2.10 -6.53
C THR A 95 23.88 -1.90 -6.43
N ILE A 96 23.10 -2.80 -6.99
CA ILE A 96 21.63 -2.81 -6.87
C ILE A 96 21.21 -4.15 -6.26
N ARG A 97 20.45 -4.13 -5.16
CA ARG A 97 19.98 -5.34 -4.46
C ARG A 97 18.45 -5.38 -4.44
N PRO A 98 17.82 -6.56 -4.62
CA PRO A 98 16.39 -6.69 -4.38
C PRO A 98 16.12 -6.43 -2.89
N VAL A 99 15.03 -5.73 -2.62
CA VAL A 99 14.54 -5.55 -1.24
C VAL A 99 13.39 -6.53 -1.07
N ALA A 100 13.54 -7.48 -0.15
CA ALA A 100 12.45 -8.38 0.19
C ALA A 100 11.34 -7.60 0.90
N ASP A 101 10.11 -7.70 0.41
CA ASP A 101 8.94 -7.16 1.09
C ASP A 101 8.58 -8.09 2.27
N HIS A 102 9.26 -7.99 3.42
CA HIS A 102 8.82 -8.58 4.70
C HIS A 102 9.43 -7.87 5.93
N GLU A 103 8.60 -7.76 6.98
CA GLU A 103 8.78 -7.01 8.25
C GLU A 103 9.90 -7.51 9.20
N ALA A 104 10.14 -6.68 10.23
CA ALA A 104 11.28 -6.52 11.13
C ALA A 104 11.70 -7.68 12.06
N GLY A 105 12.96 -7.65 12.54
CA GLY A 105 13.35 -8.42 13.75
C GLY A 105 14.85 -8.57 14.09
N ASN A 106 15.51 -7.49 14.50
CA ASN A 106 16.51 -7.37 15.60
C ASN A 106 17.66 -8.41 15.79
N ALA A 107 18.92 -7.92 15.74
CA ALA A 107 19.99 -8.33 16.67
C ALA A 107 21.05 -7.21 16.82
N ALA A 108 21.32 -6.85 18.07
CA ALA A 108 22.17 -5.78 18.54
C ALA A 108 23.68 -6.01 18.34
N SER A 109 24.47 -4.92 18.26
CA SER A 109 25.62 -4.65 19.16
C SER A 109 26.59 -3.59 18.60
N GLU A 110 26.65 -2.45 19.31
CA GLU A 110 27.84 -1.64 19.61
C GLU A 110 28.66 -0.97 18.49
N ARG A 111 28.61 0.38 18.38
CA ARG A 111 29.57 1.37 18.96
C ARG A 111 29.55 2.68 18.15
N GLY A 112 29.19 3.77 18.84
CA GLY A 112 29.92 5.04 18.75
C GLY A 112 29.52 6.08 17.69
N HIS A 113 29.15 7.24 18.22
CA HIS A 113 29.35 8.61 17.69
C HIS A 113 28.33 9.21 16.71
N GLY A 114 27.64 10.24 17.21
CA GLY A 114 27.31 11.45 16.45
C GLY A 114 25.86 11.55 15.99
N ALA A 115 24.98 12.05 16.87
CA ALA A 115 23.62 12.41 16.50
C ALA A 115 23.59 13.68 15.63
N THR A 116 22.93 13.61 14.48
CA THR A 116 22.47 14.77 13.69
C THR A 116 20.94 14.71 13.58
N PRO A 117 20.19 15.79 13.90
CA PRO A 117 18.75 15.72 14.19
C PRO A 117 17.84 15.81 12.96
N ALA A 118 18.13 15.08 11.88
CA ALA A 118 17.37 15.18 10.62
C ALA A 118 16.77 13.85 10.12
N GLN A 119 17.01 12.72 10.80
CA GLN A 119 16.55 11.39 10.38
C GLN A 119 15.42 10.81 11.24
N ALA A 120 14.84 11.58 12.17
CA ALA A 120 13.71 11.13 12.98
C ALA A 120 12.34 11.20 12.24
N ALA A 121 12.17 12.12 11.30
CA ALA A 121 10.81 12.48 10.84
C ALA A 121 10.19 11.55 9.78
N ALA A 122 10.98 10.78 9.03
CA ALA A 122 10.45 9.96 7.92
C ALA A 122 10.02 8.55 8.33
N GLY A 123 10.58 7.99 9.40
CA GLY A 123 10.12 6.74 10.03
C GLY A 123 8.95 6.94 11.01
N GLU A 124 8.64 8.20 11.36
CA GLU A 124 7.55 8.57 12.28
C GLU A 124 6.18 8.71 11.62
N THR A 125 6.11 8.86 10.29
CA THR A 125 4.82 9.21 9.64
C THR A 125 3.94 7.98 9.39
N ASP A 126 4.53 6.85 9.00
CA ASP A 126 3.83 5.55 8.92
C ASP A 126 3.38 5.09 10.31
N SER A 127 4.21 5.32 11.33
CA SER A 127 3.87 4.96 12.71
C SER A 127 2.81 5.85 13.35
N ARG A 128 2.69 7.12 12.94
CA ARG A 128 1.73 8.04 13.55
C ARG A 128 0.29 7.79 13.10
N LEU A 129 0.04 7.63 11.80
CA LEU A 129 -1.33 7.34 11.35
C LEU A 129 -1.78 5.97 11.87
N ASP A 130 -0.91 4.97 11.81
CA ASP A 130 -1.19 3.65 12.38
C ASP A 130 -1.47 3.71 13.88
N GLY A 131 -0.71 4.50 14.64
CA GLY A 131 -0.97 4.73 16.06
C GLY A 131 -2.37 5.30 16.32
N LEU A 132 -2.81 6.27 15.51
CA LEU A 132 -4.16 6.84 15.59
C LEU A 132 -5.24 5.82 15.19
N LEU A 133 -4.99 5.01 14.17
CA LEU A 133 -5.91 3.97 13.72
C LEU A 133 -6.02 2.81 14.71
N ARG A 134 -4.92 2.43 15.37
CA ARG A 134 -4.94 1.47 16.50
C ARG A 134 -5.74 2.03 17.67
N THR A 135 -5.52 3.31 18.02
CA THR A 135 -6.31 4.00 19.06
C THR A 135 -7.80 4.04 18.71
N LEU A 136 -8.15 4.28 17.44
CA LEU A 136 -9.52 4.21 16.95
C LEU A 136 -10.16 2.84 17.26
N VAL A 137 -9.46 1.75 16.93
CA VAL A 137 -9.94 0.38 17.18
C VAL A 137 -10.03 0.07 18.69
N GLU A 138 -8.96 0.33 19.45
CA GLU A 138 -8.88 0.07 20.90
C GLU A 138 -9.96 0.83 21.69
N SER A 139 -10.31 2.04 21.26
CA SER A 139 -11.33 2.86 21.93
C SER A 139 -12.77 2.43 21.63
N GLY A 140 -12.98 1.52 20.66
CA GLY A 140 -14.29 1.11 20.16
C GLY A 140 -15.04 2.21 19.40
N ALA A 141 -14.32 3.21 18.88
CA ALA A 141 -14.91 4.28 18.08
C ALA A 141 -15.18 3.83 16.62
N SER A 142 -16.15 4.46 15.97
CA SER A 142 -16.57 4.11 14.60
C SER A 142 -15.74 4.78 13.52
N ASP A 143 -15.33 6.04 13.76
CA ASP A 143 -14.60 6.85 12.78
C ASP A 143 -13.47 7.65 13.45
N LEU A 144 -12.35 7.84 12.75
CA LEU A 144 -11.30 8.81 13.05
C LEU A 144 -11.39 9.94 12.03
N HIS A 145 -11.48 11.17 12.50
CA HIS A 145 -11.51 12.39 11.71
C HIS A 145 -10.22 13.18 11.93
N LEU A 146 -9.53 13.51 10.84
CA LEU A 146 -8.31 14.31 10.81
C LEU A 146 -8.56 15.59 10.01
N ARG A 147 -8.21 16.74 10.58
CA ARG A 147 -8.41 18.05 9.94
C ARG A 147 -7.33 19.03 10.39
N VAL A 148 -6.79 19.81 9.45
CA VAL A 148 -5.78 20.83 9.74
C VAL A 148 -6.28 21.83 10.78
N GLY A 149 -5.43 22.08 11.79
CA GLY A 149 -5.70 22.99 12.91
C GLY A 149 -6.65 22.41 13.96
N GLN A 150 -6.94 21.11 13.94
CA GLN A 150 -7.67 20.40 14.99
C GLN A 150 -6.82 19.22 15.51
N PRO A 151 -6.98 18.83 16.78
CA PRO A 151 -6.50 17.53 17.23
C PRO A 151 -7.23 16.41 16.47
N PRO A 152 -6.68 15.18 16.41
CA PRO A 152 -7.42 14.01 15.95
C PRO A 152 -8.74 13.84 16.72
N ILE A 153 -9.80 13.47 16.03
CA ILE A 153 -11.15 13.38 16.59
C ILE A 153 -11.73 12.00 16.32
N LEU A 154 -12.14 11.30 17.37
CA LEU A 154 -12.86 10.03 17.26
C LEU A 154 -14.36 10.27 17.25
N ARG A 155 -15.11 9.45 16.52
CA ARG A 155 -16.56 9.31 16.68
C ARG A 155 -16.85 8.09 17.53
N LYS A 156 -17.33 8.29 18.75
CA LYS A 156 -17.73 7.22 19.67
C LYS A 156 -19.20 7.37 20.03
N ASP A 157 -19.98 6.32 19.80
CA ASP A 157 -21.43 6.29 20.07
C ASP A 157 -22.18 7.48 19.44
N GLY A 158 -21.79 7.87 18.23
CA GLY A 158 -22.36 9.00 17.48
C GLY A 158 -21.80 10.38 17.85
N THR A 159 -21.04 10.50 18.94
CA THR A 159 -20.47 11.76 19.45
C THR A 159 -19.01 11.96 19.04
N LEU A 160 -18.59 13.21 18.83
CA LEU A 160 -17.21 13.55 18.49
C LEU A 160 -16.39 13.82 19.75
N VAL A 161 -15.30 13.07 19.93
CA VAL A 161 -14.36 13.16 21.06
C VAL A 161 -12.99 13.53 20.53
N ARG A 162 -12.44 14.66 20.98
CA ARG A 162 -11.09 15.11 20.60
C ARG A 162 -10.06 14.38 21.46
N LEU A 163 -9.01 13.86 20.83
CA LEU A 163 -7.87 13.30 21.55
C LEU A 163 -7.06 14.42 22.20
N GLU A 164 -6.39 14.10 23.30
CA GLU A 164 -5.45 15.00 23.98
C GLU A 164 -4.11 15.05 23.23
N GLU A 165 -4.15 15.60 22.02
CA GLU A 165 -3.01 15.75 21.13
C GLU A 165 -2.89 17.18 20.58
N PRO A 166 -1.69 17.59 20.12
CA PRO A 166 -1.54 18.85 19.41
C PRO A 166 -2.38 18.92 18.12
N PRO A 167 -2.84 20.11 17.72
CA PRO A 167 -3.48 20.30 16.42
C PRO A 167 -2.61 19.83 15.25
N LEU A 168 -3.25 19.23 14.23
CA LEU A 168 -2.57 18.72 13.04
C LEU A 168 -2.13 19.86 12.11
N ALA A 169 -0.87 19.78 11.66
CA ALA A 169 -0.34 20.62 10.59
C ALA A 169 -0.73 20.06 9.21
N ALA A 170 -0.78 20.93 8.20
CA ALA A 170 -1.16 20.56 6.83
C ALA A 170 -0.17 19.56 6.22
N GLU A 171 1.13 19.79 6.42
CA GLU A 171 2.22 18.97 5.91
C GLU A 171 2.19 17.58 6.54
N ALA A 172 1.91 17.50 7.83
CA ALA A 172 1.80 16.24 8.56
C ALA A 172 0.62 15.40 8.04
N LEU A 173 -0.54 16.02 7.84
CA LEU A 173 -1.72 15.32 7.35
C LEU A 173 -1.58 14.90 5.87
N ALA A 174 -0.94 15.73 5.04
CA ALA A 174 -0.58 15.35 3.67
C ALA A 174 0.42 14.19 3.64
N ALA A 175 1.36 14.13 4.58
CA ALA A 175 2.28 13.01 4.70
C ALA A 175 1.58 11.72 5.14
N MET A 176 0.64 11.80 6.10
CA MET A 176 -0.21 10.68 6.51
C MET A 176 -1.05 10.12 5.36
N HIS A 177 -1.70 10.97 4.55
CA HIS A 177 -2.46 10.48 3.39
C HIS A 177 -1.55 9.79 2.38
N ARG A 178 -0.39 10.39 2.08
CA ARG A 178 0.56 9.79 1.14
C ARG A 178 0.99 8.41 1.60
N SER A 179 1.31 8.20 2.88
CA SER A 179 1.85 6.91 3.33
C SER A 179 0.92 5.71 3.05
N ILE A 180 -0.40 5.93 3.04
CA ILE A 180 -1.39 4.84 2.89
C ILE A 180 -2.12 4.81 1.55
N MET A 181 -2.00 5.83 0.71
CA MET A 181 -2.62 5.86 -0.62
C MET A 181 -1.78 5.09 -1.65
N SER A 182 -2.45 4.30 -2.49
CA SER A 182 -1.85 3.76 -3.72
C SER A 182 -1.49 4.89 -4.70
N ASP A 183 -0.61 4.63 -5.67
CA ASP A 183 -0.24 5.65 -6.67
C ASP A 183 -1.46 6.18 -7.44
N SER A 184 -2.41 5.31 -7.79
CA SER A 184 -3.65 5.72 -8.44
C SER A 184 -4.54 6.59 -7.54
N ASP A 185 -4.56 6.31 -6.23
CA ASP A 185 -5.33 7.14 -5.28
C ASP A 185 -4.67 8.49 -5.06
N ARG A 186 -3.33 8.52 -5.04
CA ARG A 186 -2.53 9.76 -4.95
C ARG A 186 -2.75 10.65 -6.17
N GLU A 187 -2.69 10.08 -7.36
CA GLU A 187 -2.93 10.81 -8.62
C GLU A 187 -4.36 11.38 -8.62
N ARG A 188 -5.36 10.55 -8.31
CA ARG A 188 -6.75 11.00 -8.18
C ARG A 188 -6.91 12.13 -7.17
N PHE A 189 -6.34 11.99 -5.97
CA PHE A 189 -6.41 13.02 -4.94
C PHE A 189 -5.72 14.32 -5.36
N GLN A 190 -4.60 14.26 -6.08
CA GLN A 190 -3.92 15.45 -6.60
C GLN A 190 -4.72 16.15 -7.70
N GLU A 191 -5.42 15.39 -8.54
CA GLU A 191 -6.22 15.94 -9.64
C GLU A 191 -7.55 16.54 -9.19
N THR A 192 -8.28 15.84 -8.31
CA THR A 192 -9.66 16.20 -7.94
C THR A 192 -9.76 16.88 -6.58
N GLY A 193 -8.79 16.64 -5.69
CA GLY A 193 -8.89 16.99 -4.28
C GLY A 193 -9.69 15.98 -3.44
N ASP A 194 -10.12 14.84 -4.01
CA ASP A 194 -10.96 13.82 -3.35
C ASP A 194 -10.48 12.40 -3.67
N ALA A 195 -10.43 11.51 -2.68
CA ALA A 195 -10.17 10.08 -2.88
C ALA A 195 -10.85 9.20 -1.82
N ASP A 196 -11.49 8.12 -2.27
CA ASP A 196 -12.03 7.04 -1.44
C ASP A 196 -11.23 5.76 -1.67
N TYR A 197 -10.70 5.16 -0.61
CA TYR A 197 -9.87 3.95 -0.69
C TYR A 197 -9.99 3.11 0.59
N ALA A 198 -9.41 1.92 0.57
CA ALA A 198 -9.27 1.08 1.76
C ALA A 198 -7.82 1.00 2.19
N TYR A 199 -7.61 0.90 3.50
CA TYR A 199 -6.32 0.68 4.12
C TYR A 199 -6.44 -0.44 5.15
N GLU A 200 -5.41 -1.26 5.29
CA GLU A 200 -5.41 -2.41 6.20
C GLU A 200 -4.15 -2.37 7.06
N ILE A 201 -4.35 -2.54 8.36
CA ILE A 201 -3.27 -2.83 9.30
C ILE A 201 -3.44 -4.29 9.71
N GLU A 202 -2.50 -5.13 9.28
CA GLU A 202 -2.53 -6.57 9.55
C GLU A 202 -2.65 -6.85 11.05
N GLY A 203 -3.55 -7.79 11.41
CA GLY A 203 -3.82 -8.13 12.80
C GLY A 203 -4.60 -7.08 13.61
N VAL A 204 -4.94 -5.93 13.03
CA VAL A 204 -5.72 -4.88 13.70
C VAL A 204 -7.11 -4.72 13.09
N ALA A 205 -7.20 -4.14 11.90
CA ALA A 205 -8.46 -3.90 11.22
C ALA A 205 -8.23 -3.40 9.78
N ARG A 206 -9.31 -3.47 8.99
CA ARG A 206 -9.43 -2.73 7.74
C ARG A 206 -10.16 -1.42 7.99
N PHE A 207 -9.83 -0.42 7.19
CA PHE A 207 -10.40 0.92 7.28
C PHE A 207 -10.85 1.38 5.91
N ARG A 208 -12.04 1.97 5.84
CA ARG A 208 -12.44 2.79 4.71
C ARG A 208 -11.93 4.21 4.94
N ALA A 209 -11.08 4.69 4.06
CA ALA A 209 -10.53 6.03 4.10
C ALA A 209 -11.20 6.92 3.05
N ASN A 210 -11.55 8.13 3.47
CA ASN A 210 -11.92 9.23 2.60
C ASN A 210 -10.94 10.37 2.85
N ALA A 211 -10.31 10.85 1.79
CA ALA A 211 -9.44 12.03 1.80
C ALA A 211 -10.08 13.12 0.95
N ALA A 212 -10.08 14.34 1.46
CA ALA A 212 -10.58 15.51 0.73
C ALA A 212 -9.72 16.75 1.03
N VAL A 213 -9.98 17.87 0.36
CA VAL A 213 -9.37 19.18 0.67
C VAL A 213 -10.44 20.14 1.16
N ASP A 214 -10.23 20.72 2.35
CA ASP A 214 -11.06 21.80 2.90
C ASP A 214 -10.35 23.16 2.78
N ARG A 215 -10.99 24.24 3.27
CA ARG A 215 -10.44 25.60 3.22
C ARG A 215 -9.09 25.77 3.93
N ASN A 216 -8.74 24.88 4.86
CA ASN A 216 -7.53 24.93 5.68
C ASN A 216 -6.47 23.93 5.18
N GLY A 217 -6.78 23.06 4.22
CA GLY A 217 -5.88 22.04 3.70
C GLY A 217 -6.51 20.64 3.64
N PRO A 218 -5.71 19.57 3.60
CA PRO A 218 -6.23 18.20 3.52
C PRO A 218 -7.06 17.83 4.74
N ILE A 219 -8.03 16.94 4.55
CA ILE A 219 -8.83 16.29 5.60
C ILE A 219 -8.90 14.79 5.33
N GLY A 220 -9.04 14.01 6.41
CA GLY A 220 -9.17 12.56 6.35
C GLY A 220 -10.27 12.05 7.26
N VAL A 221 -11.05 11.09 6.79
CA VAL A 221 -12.01 10.33 7.58
C VAL A 221 -11.77 8.85 7.39
N PHE A 222 -11.52 8.14 8.48
CA PHE A 222 -11.24 6.71 8.50
C PHE A 222 -12.31 5.99 9.28
N ARG A 223 -12.99 5.02 8.66
CA ARG A 223 -14.01 4.21 9.31
C ARG A 223 -13.51 2.80 9.51
N VAL A 224 -13.64 2.27 10.73
CA VAL A 224 -13.34 0.86 11.00
C VAL A 224 -14.32 -0.02 10.21
N ILE A 225 -13.75 -0.96 9.46
CA ILE A 225 -14.50 -2.05 8.83
C ILE A 225 -14.42 -3.25 9.78
N PRO A 226 -15.56 -3.80 10.25
CA PRO A 226 -15.55 -4.98 11.11
C PRO A 226 -14.86 -6.16 10.42
N SER A 227 -13.93 -6.80 11.13
CA SER A 227 -13.24 -8.01 10.66
C SER A 227 -14.12 -9.26 10.78
N GLU A 228 -14.94 -9.33 11.83
CA GLU A 228 -15.88 -10.43 12.02
C GLU A 228 -17.13 -10.22 11.16
N ILE A 229 -17.39 -11.18 10.28
CA ILE A 229 -18.61 -11.25 9.49
C ILE A 229 -19.68 -11.97 10.33
N PRO A 230 -20.77 -11.30 10.73
CA PRO A 230 -21.81 -11.97 11.50
C PRO A 230 -22.56 -12.98 10.61
N THR A 231 -22.98 -14.10 11.19
CA THR A 231 -23.78 -15.09 10.47
C THR A 231 -25.19 -14.57 10.19
N CYS A 232 -25.89 -15.20 9.26
CA CYS A 232 -27.30 -14.89 8.98
C CYS A 232 -28.17 -14.99 10.25
N GLU A 233 -27.90 -15.96 11.12
CA GLU A 233 -28.61 -16.17 12.40
C GLU A 233 -28.35 -15.02 13.37
N GLN A 234 -27.09 -14.61 13.53
CA GLN A 234 -26.70 -13.49 14.39
C GLN A 234 -27.32 -12.17 13.91
N MET A 235 -27.48 -12.01 12.60
CA MET A 235 -28.15 -10.87 11.97
C MET A 235 -29.68 -10.94 12.04
N GLY A 236 -30.25 -12.06 12.51
CA GLY A 236 -31.71 -12.27 12.54
C GLY A 236 -32.34 -12.39 11.15
N ILE A 237 -31.58 -12.81 10.14
CA ILE A 237 -32.09 -13.04 8.78
C ILE A 237 -32.92 -14.32 8.80
N ALA A 238 -34.23 -14.16 8.56
CA ALA A 238 -35.19 -15.26 8.59
C ALA A 238 -34.79 -16.41 7.63
N PRO A 239 -34.99 -17.69 8.01
CA PRO A 239 -34.64 -18.84 7.17
C PRO A 239 -35.23 -18.78 5.76
N GLU A 240 -36.42 -18.19 5.58
CA GLU A 240 -37.05 -18.00 4.28
C GLU A 240 -36.24 -17.07 3.36
N LEU A 241 -35.59 -16.05 3.92
CA LEU A 241 -34.71 -15.14 3.17
C LEU A 241 -33.36 -15.78 2.88
N GLN A 242 -32.86 -16.62 3.80
CA GLN A 242 -31.62 -17.37 3.57
C GLN A 242 -31.71 -18.29 2.34
N LYS A 243 -32.91 -18.79 2.00
CA LYS A 243 -33.14 -19.57 0.77
C LYS A 243 -32.72 -18.84 -0.51
N LEU A 244 -32.67 -17.50 -0.51
CA LEU A 244 -32.19 -16.70 -1.65
C LEU A 244 -30.73 -17.00 -1.98
N CYS A 245 -29.91 -17.37 -0.99
CA CYS A 245 -28.50 -17.75 -1.16
C CYS A 245 -28.31 -19.04 -1.98
N PHE A 246 -29.35 -19.87 -2.10
CA PHE A 246 -29.28 -21.17 -2.77
C PHE A 246 -29.98 -21.17 -4.14
N LEU A 247 -30.36 -20.00 -4.64
CA LEU A 247 -30.83 -19.88 -6.02
C LEU A 247 -29.68 -20.20 -6.98
N HIS A 248 -29.93 -21.07 -7.98
CA HIS A 248 -28.94 -21.45 -8.98
C HIS A 248 -28.64 -20.32 -9.99
N LYS A 249 -29.60 -19.41 -10.20
CA LYS A 249 -29.46 -18.23 -11.08
C LYS A 249 -30.53 -17.19 -10.74
N GLY A 250 -30.25 -15.93 -10.99
CA GLY A 250 -31.18 -14.82 -10.78
C GLY A 250 -30.47 -13.54 -10.37
N LEU A 251 -31.25 -12.55 -9.93
CA LEU A 251 -30.76 -11.30 -9.37
C LEU A 251 -31.42 -11.09 -8.01
N VAL A 252 -30.61 -10.96 -6.96
CA VAL A 252 -31.05 -10.56 -5.62
C VAL A 252 -30.57 -9.14 -5.38
N VAL A 253 -31.45 -8.26 -4.94
CA VAL A 253 -31.14 -6.84 -4.69
C VAL A 253 -31.41 -6.52 -3.22
N VAL A 254 -30.37 -6.15 -2.49
CA VAL A 254 -30.47 -5.67 -1.11
C VAL A 254 -30.44 -4.14 -1.12
N THR A 255 -31.50 -3.51 -0.59
CA THR A 255 -31.65 -2.04 -0.62
C THR A 255 -31.93 -1.47 0.76
N GLY A 256 -31.83 -0.15 0.89
CA GLY A 256 -32.01 0.58 2.15
C GLY A 256 -31.15 1.84 2.22
N PRO A 257 -31.47 2.79 3.10
CA PRO A 257 -30.70 4.02 3.26
C PRO A 257 -29.28 3.77 3.79
N THR A 258 -28.41 4.78 3.75
CA THR A 258 -27.07 4.69 4.30
C THR A 258 -27.12 4.38 5.80
N GLY A 259 -26.24 3.50 6.28
CA GLY A 259 -26.19 3.12 7.71
C GLY A 259 -27.12 1.97 8.10
N THR A 260 -27.96 1.42 7.21
CA THR A 260 -28.85 0.29 7.53
C THR A 260 -28.20 -1.09 7.35
N ARG A 261 -26.86 -1.17 7.44
CA ARG A 261 -26.09 -2.42 7.44
C ARG A 261 -26.27 -3.33 6.21
N LYS A 262 -26.59 -2.75 5.04
CA LYS A 262 -26.74 -3.51 3.78
C LYS A 262 -25.52 -4.38 3.46
N SER A 263 -24.32 -3.80 3.53
CA SER A 263 -23.08 -4.51 3.27
C SER A 263 -22.88 -5.66 4.25
N THR A 264 -23.22 -5.45 5.53
CA THR A 264 -23.17 -6.50 6.56
C THR A 264 -24.17 -7.63 6.28
N THR A 265 -25.39 -7.31 5.83
CA THR A 265 -26.37 -8.32 5.40
C THR A 265 -25.87 -9.11 4.20
N LEU A 266 -25.30 -8.44 3.19
CA LEU A 266 -24.70 -9.11 2.04
C LEU A 266 -23.51 -9.98 2.43
N ALA A 267 -22.63 -9.51 3.31
CA ALA A 267 -21.51 -10.27 3.83
C ALA A 267 -21.99 -11.54 4.56
N ALA A 268 -23.00 -11.43 5.44
CA ALA A 268 -23.59 -12.59 6.12
C ALA A 268 -24.14 -13.62 5.12
N MET A 269 -24.83 -13.15 4.06
CA MET A 269 -25.35 -14.01 3.01
C MET A 269 -24.25 -14.67 2.17
N VAL A 270 -23.17 -13.93 1.86
CA VAL A 270 -22.00 -14.45 1.16
C VAL A 270 -21.24 -15.47 2.01
N ASP A 271 -21.09 -15.24 3.32
CA ASP A 271 -20.50 -16.22 4.24
C ASP A 271 -21.34 -17.50 4.31
N LEU A 272 -22.67 -17.38 4.36
CA LEU A 272 -23.56 -18.55 4.29
C LEU A 272 -23.34 -19.36 3.00
N MET A 273 -23.29 -18.70 1.84
CA MET A 273 -22.97 -19.37 0.57
C MET A 273 -21.60 -20.03 0.60
N ASN A 274 -20.58 -19.33 1.10
CA ASN A 274 -19.22 -19.81 1.17
C ASN A 274 -19.06 -21.03 2.10
N ARG A 275 -19.89 -21.17 3.13
CA ARG A 275 -19.89 -22.33 4.03
C ARG A 275 -20.65 -23.54 3.49
N GLU A 276 -21.70 -23.32 2.70
CA GLU A 276 -22.70 -24.36 2.39
C GLU A 276 -22.80 -24.71 0.90
N ARG A 277 -22.06 -24.01 0.04
CA ARG A 277 -21.98 -24.28 -1.41
C ARG A 277 -20.54 -24.61 -1.82
N GLU A 278 -20.42 -25.18 -3.02
CA GLU A 278 -19.15 -25.51 -3.68
C GLU A 278 -19.05 -24.76 -5.02
N ASP A 279 -19.04 -23.44 -4.96
CA ASP A 279 -19.09 -22.55 -6.13
C ASP A 279 -17.91 -21.57 -6.18
N HIS A 280 -17.84 -20.76 -7.25
CA HIS A 280 -16.96 -19.59 -7.31
C HIS A 280 -17.75 -18.33 -6.96
N ILE A 281 -17.36 -17.66 -5.88
CA ILE A 281 -17.89 -16.35 -5.48
C ILE A 281 -16.91 -15.27 -5.94
N LEU A 282 -17.37 -14.35 -6.78
CA LEU A 282 -16.61 -13.20 -7.23
C LEU A 282 -17.28 -11.90 -6.76
N THR A 283 -16.56 -11.07 -6.01
CA THR A 283 -17.02 -9.73 -5.62
C THR A 283 -16.27 -8.66 -6.40
N ILE A 284 -16.97 -7.57 -6.74
CA ILE A 284 -16.40 -6.36 -7.32
C ILE A 284 -16.90 -5.19 -6.48
N GLU A 285 -16.00 -4.49 -5.80
CA GLU A 285 -16.34 -3.52 -4.75
C GLU A 285 -15.49 -2.24 -4.86
N ASP A 286 -15.92 -1.15 -4.23
CA ASP A 286 -15.25 0.16 -4.26
C ASP A 286 -15.43 0.91 -2.93
N PRO A 287 -14.52 0.71 -1.96
CA PRO A 287 -13.50 -0.34 -1.88
C PRO A 287 -14.06 -1.68 -1.35
N ILE A 288 -13.22 -2.72 -1.25
CA ILE A 288 -13.61 -3.99 -0.58
C ILE A 288 -13.90 -3.73 0.90
N GLU A 289 -15.13 -4.02 1.32
CA GLU A 289 -15.52 -3.89 2.73
C GLU A 289 -15.14 -5.16 3.50
N PHE A 290 -15.81 -6.30 3.26
CA PHE A 290 -15.55 -7.55 4.00
C PHE A 290 -14.67 -8.50 3.20
N VAL A 291 -13.67 -9.08 3.86
CA VAL A 291 -12.80 -10.11 3.25
C VAL A 291 -13.28 -11.48 3.70
N HIS A 292 -13.62 -12.33 2.73
CA HIS A 292 -14.04 -13.70 2.96
C HIS A 292 -12.90 -14.65 2.61
N GLU A 293 -12.46 -15.45 3.58
CA GLU A 293 -11.58 -16.59 3.31
C GLU A 293 -12.32 -17.66 2.51
N SER A 294 -11.65 -18.31 1.56
CA SER A 294 -12.25 -19.42 0.81
C SER A 294 -12.49 -20.61 1.74
N ARG A 295 -13.72 -21.15 1.73
CA ARG A 295 -14.13 -22.32 2.52
C ARG A 295 -14.66 -23.42 1.61
N GLY A 296 -15.99 -23.58 1.54
CA GLY A 296 -16.65 -24.44 0.56
C GLY A 296 -16.59 -23.84 -0.84
N CYS A 297 -16.65 -22.51 -0.94
CA CYS A 297 -16.48 -21.79 -2.19
C CYS A 297 -15.04 -21.29 -2.38
N LEU A 298 -14.61 -21.16 -3.64
CA LEU A 298 -13.50 -20.28 -4.00
C LEU A 298 -14.00 -18.84 -3.97
N VAL A 299 -13.37 -17.96 -3.20
CA VAL A 299 -13.74 -16.54 -3.15
C VAL A 299 -12.67 -15.68 -3.80
N THR A 300 -13.08 -14.79 -4.70
CA THR A 300 -12.21 -13.81 -5.36
C THR A 300 -12.75 -12.41 -5.14
N HIS A 301 -11.96 -11.55 -4.52
CA HIS A 301 -12.30 -10.15 -4.29
C HIS A 301 -11.59 -9.22 -5.27
N ARG A 302 -12.33 -8.31 -5.92
CA ARG A 302 -11.75 -7.32 -6.85
C ARG A 302 -12.16 -5.91 -6.46
N GLN A 303 -11.20 -5.11 -6.01
CA GLN A 303 -11.41 -3.69 -5.74
C GLN A 303 -11.27 -2.86 -7.02
N VAL A 304 -12.20 -1.95 -7.24
CA VAL A 304 -12.11 -0.92 -8.28
C VAL A 304 -10.96 0.05 -7.98
N GLY A 305 -10.21 0.44 -8.99
CA GLY A 305 -8.99 1.25 -8.85
C GLY A 305 -7.73 0.42 -8.60
N LEU A 306 -7.82 -0.64 -7.79
CA LEU A 306 -6.68 -1.47 -7.41
C LEU A 306 -6.55 -2.76 -8.24
N HIS A 307 -7.58 -3.63 -8.22
CA HIS A 307 -7.57 -4.92 -8.93
C HIS A 307 -8.27 -4.87 -10.29
N THR A 308 -9.15 -3.88 -10.50
CA THR A 308 -9.84 -3.64 -11.77
C THR A 308 -10.02 -2.15 -12.01
N ARG A 309 -9.95 -1.71 -13.27
CA ARG A 309 -10.05 -0.29 -13.62
C ARG A 309 -11.44 0.31 -13.39
N SER A 310 -12.49 -0.51 -13.43
CA SER A 310 -13.88 -0.07 -13.23
C SER A 310 -14.79 -1.26 -12.98
N PHE A 311 -16.01 -1.02 -12.46
CA PHE A 311 -17.07 -2.02 -12.39
C PHE A 311 -17.37 -2.64 -13.76
N LYS A 312 -17.42 -1.84 -14.84
CA LYS A 312 -17.65 -2.34 -16.20
C LYS A 312 -16.56 -3.30 -16.66
N ALA A 313 -15.30 -2.97 -16.41
CA ALA A 313 -14.18 -3.85 -16.75
C ALA A 313 -14.19 -5.14 -15.90
N GLY A 314 -14.50 -5.00 -14.60
CA GLY A 314 -14.62 -6.13 -13.68
C GLY A 314 -15.73 -7.10 -14.11
N LEU A 315 -16.93 -6.60 -14.38
CA LEU A 315 -18.08 -7.40 -14.81
C LEU A 315 -17.83 -8.11 -16.15
N ARG A 316 -17.12 -7.47 -17.08
CA ARG A 316 -16.75 -8.12 -18.35
C ARG A 316 -15.79 -9.30 -18.12
N ALA A 317 -14.85 -9.15 -17.20
CA ALA A 317 -13.90 -10.21 -16.85
C ALA A 317 -14.57 -11.33 -16.05
N ALA A 318 -15.58 -11.02 -15.23
CA ALA A 318 -16.34 -11.97 -14.42
C ALA A 318 -17.08 -13.07 -15.21
N LEU A 319 -17.32 -12.84 -16.51
CA LEU A 319 -18.06 -13.76 -17.39
C LEU A 319 -17.14 -14.80 -18.08
N ARG A 320 -15.86 -14.87 -17.72
CA ARG A 320 -14.83 -15.70 -18.37
C ARG A 320 -14.02 -16.42 -17.32
#